data_AF-A0A8J1LK16-F1
#
_entry.id   AF-A0A8J1LK16-F1
#
_cell.length_a   1.000
_cell.length_b   1.000
_cell.length_c   1.000
_cell.angle_alpha   90.00
_cell.angle_beta   90.00
_cell.angle_gamma   90.00
#
_symmetry.space_group_name_H-M   'P 1'
#
loop_
_entity.id
_entity.type
_entity.pdbx_description
1 polymer ?
#
loop_
_entity_poly.entity_id
_entity_poly.type
_entity_poly.pdbx_seq_one_letter_code
_entity_poly.pdbx_strand_id
1 'polypeptide(L)'
;METSWLWTILPGIKCIETVTSLQDLQYSYPSVWKCSADQEGRDVFLLNNSLEKKYGDVYTLHFGPNPVIILCGYRATKEALIDQAEDFSGRGAMPSFDQYFQGYGVIFTNGEEWKQLRCFSLTTLRNFVNGKRSIEERVKEEAQFLVAGI
;
A
#
# COMPACT_ATOMS: atom_id res chain seq x y z
N MET A 1 -30.94 3.09 14.08
CA MET A 1 -30.99 4.44 14.68
C MET A 1 -29.60 4.70 15.25
N GLU A 2 -28.71 5.51 14.71
CA GLU A 2 -28.71 6.49 13.62
C GLU A 2 -27.30 6.48 13.03
N THR A 3 -27.13 6.16 11.74
CA THR A 3 -25.86 6.29 11.00
C THR A 3 -25.83 7.57 10.17
N SER A 4 -26.66 8.55 10.52
CA SER A 4 -26.93 9.75 9.69
C SER A 4 -25.84 10.82 9.71
N TRP A 5 -24.73 10.63 10.43
CA TRP A 5 -23.71 11.67 10.63
C TRP A 5 -22.41 11.45 9.84
N LEU A 6 -22.27 10.34 9.09
CA LEU A 6 -21.08 10.09 8.25
C LEU A 6 -21.18 10.70 6.84
N TRP A 7 -22.27 11.40 6.52
CA TRP A 7 -22.54 11.96 5.18
C TRP A 7 -21.72 13.22 4.82
N THR A 8 -20.88 13.75 5.71
CA THR A 8 -20.30 15.08 5.51
C THR A 8 -18.82 15.11 5.10
N ILE A 9 -18.11 13.97 4.99
CA ILE A 9 -16.64 14.02 4.86
C ILE A 9 -16.05 13.73 3.47
N LEU A 10 -16.75 13.15 2.48
CA LEU A 10 -16.12 12.87 1.17
C LEU A 10 -17.06 13.11 -0.02
N PRO A 11 -17.17 14.35 -0.56
CA PRO A 11 -18.06 14.67 -1.68
C PRO A 11 -17.42 14.37 -3.07
N GLY A 12 -16.60 13.33 -3.18
CA GLY A 12 -15.76 13.12 -4.38
C GLY A 12 -15.69 11.69 -4.94
N ILE A 13 -16.11 10.66 -4.20
CA ILE A 13 -15.94 9.26 -4.64
C ILE A 13 -17.31 8.67 -4.93
N LYS A 14 -17.67 8.56 -6.21
CA LYS A 14 -18.93 7.96 -6.67
C LYS A 14 -18.96 6.42 -6.57
N CYS A 15 -17.95 5.80 -5.99
CA CYS A 15 -17.77 4.35 -5.95
C CYS A 15 -17.20 3.88 -4.60
N ILE A 16 -17.91 4.06 -3.49
CA ILE A 16 -17.61 3.32 -2.25
C ILE A 16 -18.89 2.79 -1.65
N GLU A 17 -19.62 1.94 -2.38
CA GLU A 17 -20.66 1.12 -1.76
C GLU A 17 -20.66 -0.30 -2.33
N THR A 18 -19.69 -1.08 -1.87
CA THR A 18 -19.82 -2.54 -1.74
C THR A 18 -19.24 -2.91 -0.37
N VAL A 19 -20.06 -2.66 0.67
CA VAL A 19 -19.82 -3.17 2.02
C VAL A 19 -20.23 -4.64 2.01
N THR A 20 -19.27 -5.53 1.81
CA THR A 20 -19.48 -6.96 2.08
C THR A 20 -19.59 -7.13 3.58
N SER A 21 -20.81 -7.37 4.07
CA SER A 21 -21.03 -7.73 5.46
C SER A 21 -20.17 -8.94 5.82
N LEU A 22 -19.65 -8.97 7.06
CA LEU A 22 -18.79 -10.03 7.62
C LEU A 22 -19.35 -11.47 7.44
N GLN A 23 -20.60 -11.63 7.02
CA GLN A 23 -21.25 -12.91 6.79
C GLN A 23 -20.76 -13.62 5.51
N ASP A 24 -20.26 -12.89 4.50
CA ASP A 24 -19.77 -13.50 3.25
C ASP A 24 -18.31 -14.01 3.32
N LEU A 25 -17.55 -13.57 4.33
CA LEU A 25 -16.17 -14.00 4.64
C LEU A 25 -16.10 -14.82 5.93
N GLN A 26 -17.23 -15.38 6.37
CA GLN A 26 -17.30 -16.22 7.57
C GLN A 26 -16.72 -17.62 7.31
N TYR A 27 -15.51 -17.70 6.78
CA TYR A 27 -14.67 -18.88 6.88
C TYR A 27 -13.23 -18.47 7.16
N SER A 28 -12.78 -18.94 8.33
CA SER A 28 -11.41 -18.97 8.82
C SER A 28 -10.87 -17.63 9.34
N TYR A 29 -10.77 -17.50 10.66
CA TYR A 29 -9.51 -17.28 11.39
C TYR A 29 -9.88 -16.87 12.83
N PRO A 30 -10.15 -17.86 13.71
CA PRO A 30 -10.27 -17.57 15.13
C PRO A 30 -8.89 -17.22 15.67
N SER A 31 -8.81 -16.03 16.28
CA SER A 31 -7.79 -15.59 17.22
C SER A 31 -6.33 -15.83 16.83
N VAL A 32 -5.60 -14.72 16.60
CA VAL A 32 -4.18 -14.61 16.90
C VAL A 32 -3.28 -15.33 15.88
N TRP A 33 -2.68 -14.53 14.98
CA TRP A 33 -1.62 -14.90 14.02
C TRP A 33 -1.97 -15.84 12.85
N LYS A 34 -2.27 -15.23 11.69
CA LYS A 34 -1.84 -15.76 10.38
C LYS A 34 -1.79 -14.66 9.32
N CYS A 35 -0.88 -13.71 9.52
CA CYS A 35 -0.27 -12.93 8.44
C CYS A 35 1.08 -13.57 8.07
N SER A 36 1.13 -14.90 8.10
CA SER A 36 2.14 -15.69 7.42
C SER A 36 1.35 -16.42 6.37
N ALA A 37 1.71 -16.21 5.10
CA ALA A 37 1.23 -16.87 3.89
C ALA A 37 0.06 -17.84 4.10
N ASP A 38 -1.07 -17.58 3.42
CA ASP A 38 -2.14 -18.54 3.18
C ASP A 38 -1.58 -19.98 3.21
N GLN A 39 -2.08 -20.83 4.12
CA GLN A 39 -1.61 -22.21 4.22
C GLN A 39 -1.85 -23.02 2.94
N GLU A 40 -2.63 -22.48 2.00
CA GLU A 40 -2.85 -23.08 0.68
C GLU A 40 -1.88 -22.58 -0.40
N GLY A 41 -0.91 -21.71 -0.07
CA GLY A 41 0.09 -21.24 -1.03
C GLY A 41 -0.51 -20.51 -2.23
N ARG A 42 -1.77 -20.04 -2.12
CA ARG A 42 -2.40 -19.28 -3.17
C ARG A 42 -1.81 -17.89 -3.17
N ASP A 43 -1.30 -17.50 -4.33
CA ASP A 43 -0.80 -16.17 -4.58
C ASP A 43 -1.90 -15.14 -4.22
N VAL A 44 -1.54 -14.13 -3.43
CA VAL A 44 -2.40 -12.99 -3.07
C VAL A 44 -3.00 -12.35 -4.32
N PHE A 45 -2.27 -12.35 -5.43
CA PHE A 45 -2.74 -11.89 -6.73
C PHE A 45 -3.87 -12.75 -7.31
N LEU A 46 -3.83 -14.09 -7.15
CA LEU A 46 -4.88 -14.99 -7.65
C LEU A 46 -6.17 -14.86 -6.84
N LEU A 47 -6.04 -14.64 -5.53
CA LEU A 47 -7.17 -14.33 -4.67
C LEU A 47 -7.83 -13.00 -5.10
N ASN A 48 -7.02 -11.97 -5.36
CA ASN A 48 -7.50 -10.67 -5.81
C ASN A 48 -8.30 -10.76 -7.12
N ASN A 49 -7.81 -11.51 -8.11
CA ASN A 49 -8.52 -11.71 -9.38
C ASN A 49 -9.88 -12.42 -9.22
N SER A 50 -9.99 -13.32 -8.25
CA SER A 50 -11.25 -14.05 -7.99
C SER A 50 -12.27 -13.16 -7.29
N LEU A 51 -11.80 -12.29 -6.38
CA LEU A 51 -12.63 -11.31 -5.68
C LEU A 51 -13.07 -10.17 -6.60
N GLU A 52 -12.19 -9.68 -7.47
CA GLU A 52 -12.50 -8.68 -8.49
C GLU A 52 -13.66 -9.14 -9.39
N LYS A 53 -13.65 -10.41 -9.83
CA LYS A 53 -14.76 -10.97 -10.62
C LYS A 53 -16.09 -11.03 -9.88
N LYS A 54 -16.07 -11.14 -8.56
CA LYS A 54 -17.27 -11.30 -7.73
C LYS A 54 -17.82 -9.95 -7.23
N TYR A 55 -16.93 -9.02 -6.89
CA TYR A 55 -17.28 -7.76 -6.20
C TYR A 55 -17.00 -6.51 -7.04
N GLY A 56 -16.27 -6.65 -8.15
CA GLY A 56 -15.91 -5.56 -9.06
C GLY A 56 -14.59 -4.87 -8.71
N ASP A 57 -14.35 -3.74 -9.37
CA ASP A 57 -13.10 -2.99 -9.33
C ASP A 57 -12.77 -2.40 -7.95
N VAL A 58 -13.76 -2.15 -7.09
CA VAL A 58 -13.57 -1.57 -5.75
C VAL A 58 -14.35 -2.36 -4.73
N TYR A 59 -13.67 -2.86 -3.71
CA TYR A 59 -14.30 -3.62 -2.63
C TYR A 59 -13.52 -3.48 -1.32
N THR A 60 -14.18 -3.77 -0.19
CA THR A 60 -13.55 -3.68 1.14
C THR A 60 -13.32 -5.07 1.72
N LEU A 61 -12.11 -5.32 2.21
CA LEU A 61 -11.75 -6.49 3.01
C LEU A 61 -11.52 -6.09 4.46
N HIS A 62 -12.05 -6.87 5.39
CA HIS A 62 -11.82 -6.66 6.82
C HIS A 62 -10.67 -7.55 7.31
N PHE A 63 -9.55 -6.94 7.66
CA PHE A 63 -8.44 -7.61 8.33
C PHE A 63 -8.59 -7.44 9.85
N GLY A 64 -9.37 -8.33 10.46
CA GLY A 64 -9.75 -8.20 11.87
C GLY A 64 -10.53 -6.91 12.11
N PRO A 65 -10.07 -6.01 13.01
CA PRO A 65 -10.74 -4.74 13.28
C PRO A 65 -10.49 -3.68 12.18
N ASN A 66 -9.52 -3.89 11.29
CA ASN A 66 -9.08 -2.88 10.33
C ASN A 66 -9.71 -3.14 8.95
N PRO A 67 -10.65 -2.31 8.47
CA PRO A 67 -11.12 -2.37 7.09
C PRO A 67 -10.02 -1.87 6.14
N VAL A 68 -9.85 -2.55 5.02
CA VAL A 68 -8.92 -2.21 3.95
C VAL A 68 -9.68 -2.18 2.63
N ILE A 69 -9.63 -1.05 1.95
CA ILE A 69 -10.23 -0.88 0.62
C ILE A 69 -9.22 -1.36 -0.41
N ILE A 70 -9.65 -2.27 -1.27
CA ILE A 70 -8.87 -2.77 -2.39
C ILE A 70 -9.36 -2.13 -3.68
N LEU A 71 -8.41 -1.54 -4.41
CA LEU A 71 -8.62 -0.96 -5.73
C LEU A 71 -8.01 -1.89 -6.77
N CYS A 72 -8.86 -2.44 -7.62
CA CYS A 72 -8.49 -3.29 -8.75
C CYS A 72 -8.76 -2.55 -10.06
N GLY A 73 -7.92 -2.81 -11.06
CA GLY A 73 -8.06 -2.22 -12.38
C GLY A 73 -7.53 -0.79 -12.51
N TYR A 74 -7.28 -0.40 -13.76
CA TYR A 74 -6.63 0.86 -14.11
C TYR A 74 -7.46 2.09 -13.72
N ARG A 75 -8.77 2.07 -14.00
CA ARG A 75 -9.64 3.24 -13.82
C ARG A 75 -9.74 3.62 -12.34
N ALA A 76 -10.08 2.65 -11.47
CA ALA A 76 -10.19 2.88 -10.03
C ALA A 76 -8.86 3.31 -9.40
N THR A 77 -7.76 2.67 -9.80
CA THR A 77 -6.42 3.02 -9.30
C THR A 77 -6.00 4.43 -9.73
N LYS A 78 -6.27 4.82 -10.97
CA LYS A 78 -5.98 6.16 -11.49
C LYS A 78 -6.80 7.23 -10.76
N GLU A 79 -8.11 7.01 -10.63
CA GLU A 79 -9.00 7.97 -9.98
C GLU A 79 -8.58 8.20 -8.52
N ALA A 80 -8.25 7.14 -7.77
CA ALA A 80 -7.84 7.27 -6.38
C ALA A 80 -6.42 7.84 -6.22
N LEU A 81 -5.41 7.26 -6.89
CA LEU A 81 -4.01 7.59 -6.63
C LEU A 81 -3.50 8.81 -7.41
N ILE A 82 -4.18 9.21 -8.49
CA ILE A 82 -3.77 10.34 -9.33
C ILE A 82 -4.78 11.48 -9.21
N ASP A 83 -6.05 11.23 -9.51
CA ASP A 83 -7.05 12.31 -9.54
C ASP A 83 -7.38 12.80 -8.11
N GLN A 84 -7.34 11.92 -7.12
CA GLN A 84 -7.52 12.22 -5.69
C GLN A 84 -6.24 12.01 -4.87
N ALA A 85 -5.09 12.34 -5.46
CA ALA A 85 -3.78 12.03 -4.89
C ALA A 85 -3.57 12.59 -3.47
N GLU A 86 -4.15 13.74 -3.11
CA GLU A 86 -4.02 14.29 -1.76
C GLU A 86 -4.74 13.44 -0.70
N ASP A 87 -5.97 13.02 -0.99
CA ASP A 87 -6.79 12.21 -0.09
C ASP A 87 -6.21 10.79 0.10
N PHE A 88 -5.62 10.22 -0.96
CA PHE A 88 -4.99 8.89 -0.95
C PHE A 88 -3.47 8.94 -0.74
N SER A 89 -2.88 10.09 -0.38
CA SER A 89 -1.44 10.22 -0.14
C SER A 89 -0.98 9.58 1.18
N GLY A 90 -1.92 9.28 2.07
CA GLY A 90 -1.66 8.68 3.37
C GLY A 90 -1.07 7.27 3.28
N ARG A 91 -0.17 6.95 4.21
CA ARG A 91 0.44 5.64 4.35
C ARG A 91 -0.30 4.83 5.40
N GLY A 92 -0.75 3.65 5.01
CA GLY A 92 -1.40 2.70 5.90
C GLY A 92 -0.43 2.15 6.95
N ALA A 93 -0.94 1.88 8.15
CA ALA A 93 -0.19 1.20 9.20
C ALA A 93 0.05 -0.26 8.79
N MET A 94 1.31 -0.69 8.85
CA MET A 94 1.71 -2.07 8.54
C MET A 94 2.34 -2.66 9.81
N PRO A 95 1.56 -3.39 10.65
CA PRO A 95 1.99 -3.77 11.99
C PRO A 95 3.33 -4.50 12.04
N SER A 96 3.63 -5.31 11.02
CA SER A 96 4.90 -6.03 10.90
C SER A 96 6.12 -5.11 10.77
N PHE A 97 5.97 -3.97 10.10
CA PHE A 97 7.04 -2.97 9.97
C PHE A 97 7.04 -1.96 11.10
N ASP A 98 5.89 -1.71 11.72
CA ASP A 98 5.76 -0.73 12.80
C ASP A 98 6.59 -1.12 14.04
N GLN A 99 6.79 -2.42 14.29
CA GLN A 99 7.70 -2.87 15.36
C GLN A 99 9.15 -2.38 15.18
N TYR A 100 9.62 -2.26 13.93
CA TYR A 100 10.99 -1.87 13.63
C TYR A 100 11.13 -0.37 13.36
N PHE A 101 10.18 0.18 12.59
CA PHE A 101 10.25 1.56 12.11
C PHE A 101 9.46 2.53 12.98
N GLN A 102 8.47 2.06 13.76
CA GLN A 102 7.66 2.87 14.69
C GLN A 102 7.08 4.13 14.02
N GLY A 103 6.64 4.01 12.77
CA GLY A 103 6.16 5.15 11.97
C GLY A 103 7.22 6.14 11.46
N TYR A 104 8.51 5.91 11.71
CA TYR A 104 9.60 6.77 11.23
C TYR A 104 10.14 6.36 9.85
N GLY A 105 10.70 7.34 9.14
CA GLY A 105 11.37 7.16 7.85
C GLY A 105 10.50 7.45 6.63
N VAL A 106 11.14 7.60 5.47
CA VAL A 106 10.48 8.06 4.23
C VAL A 106 9.37 7.12 3.72
N ILE A 107 9.36 5.85 4.16
CA ILE A 107 8.44 4.80 3.69
C ILE A 107 7.19 4.67 4.57
N PHE A 108 7.23 5.02 5.87
CA PHE A 108 6.12 4.78 6.80
C PHE A 108 5.59 6.04 7.49
N THR A 109 6.32 7.17 7.42
CA THR A 109 5.89 8.45 8.00
C THR A 109 4.82 9.14 7.16
N ASN A 110 3.95 9.90 7.81
CA ASN A 110 2.86 10.67 7.22
C ASN A 110 3.00 12.18 7.47
N GLY A 111 2.21 13.00 6.77
CA GLY A 111 2.13 14.44 7.01
C GLY A 111 3.34 15.23 6.52
N GLU A 112 3.66 16.32 7.23
CA GLU A 112 4.74 17.24 6.86
C GLU A 112 6.13 16.61 6.99
N GLU A 113 6.34 15.78 8.02
CA GLU A 113 7.59 15.04 8.22
C GLU A 113 7.94 14.18 7.01
N TRP A 114 6.93 13.52 6.42
CA TRP A 114 7.12 12.74 5.21
C TRP A 114 7.55 13.59 4.02
N LYS A 115 6.92 14.76 3.82
CA LYS A 115 7.26 15.68 2.72
C LYS A 115 8.71 16.15 2.84
N GLN A 116 9.15 16.49 4.06
CA GLN A 116 10.52 16.91 4.35
C GLN A 116 11.53 15.78 4.10
N LEU A 117 11.29 14.59 4.67
CA LEU A 117 12.17 13.42 4.49
C LEU A 117 12.26 12.99 3.03
N ARG A 118 11.15 13.03 2.29
CA ARG A 118 11.12 12.72 0.85
C ARG A 118 11.91 13.75 0.05
N CYS A 119 11.70 15.04 0.32
CA CYS A 119 12.41 16.12 -0.39
C CYS A 119 13.92 16.03 -0.15
N PHE A 120 14.33 15.84 1.11
CA PHE A 120 15.73 15.66 1.48
C PHE A 120 16.35 14.43 0.81
N SER A 121 15.68 13.29 0.87
CA SER A 121 16.16 12.03 0.27
C SER A 121 16.31 12.16 -1.26
N LEU A 122 15.31 12.71 -1.95
CA LEU A 122 15.36 12.89 -3.41
C LEU A 122 16.43 13.88 -3.84
N THR A 123 16.61 14.98 -3.10
CA THR A 123 17.66 15.96 -3.38
C THR A 123 19.04 15.34 -3.22
N THR A 124 19.25 14.59 -2.13
CA THR A 124 20.51 13.90 -1.87
C THR A 124 20.78 12.82 -2.93
N LEU A 125 19.78 12.04 -3.31
CA LEU A 125 19.91 11.04 -4.38
C LEU A 125 20.25 11.66 -5.75
N ARG A 126 19.64 12.80 -6.10
CA ARG A 126 20.02 13.54 -7.32
C ARG A 126 21.46 14.03 -7.27
N ASN A 127 21.90 14.55 -6.12
CA ASN A 127 23.29 14.98 -5.94
C ASN A 127 24.29 13.81 -6.08
N PHE A 128 23.90 12.58 -5.73
CA PHE A 128 24.71 11.38 -5.97
C PHE A 128 24.76 10.99 -7.45
N VAL A 129 23.66 11.14 -8.20
CA VAL A 129 23.64 10.87 -9.64
C VAL A 129 24.53 11.86 -10.41
N ASN A 130 24.48 13.14 -10.03
CA ASN A 130 25.28 14.21 -10.62
C ASN A 130 26.66 14.41 -9.94
N GLY A 131 27.06 13.49 -9.06
CA GLY A 131 28.28 13.59 -8.28
C GLY A 131 29.56 13.28 -9.08
N LYS A 132 30.71 13.36 -8.39
CA LYS A 132 32.04 13.10 -8.97
C LYS A 132 32.23 11.68 -9.52
N ARG A 133 31.47 10.71 -9.00
CA ARG A 133 31.37 9.34 -9.48
C ARG A 133 29.90 9.03 -9.67
N SER A 134 29.48 8.71 -10.88
CA SER A 134 28.05 8.54 -11.16
C SER A 134 27.53 7.23 -10.54
N ILE A 135 26.22 7.16 -10.28
CA ILE A 135 25.58 5.90 -9.83
C ILE A 135 25.82 4.77 -10.84
N GLU A 136 25.90 5.10 -12.14
CA GLU A 136 26.14 4.16 -13.23
C GLU A 136 27.53 3.49 -13.09
N GLU A 137 28.55 4.27 -12.77
CA GLU A 137 29.90 3.75 -12.56
C GLU A 137 29.96 2.78 -11.38
N ARG A 138 29.27 3.10 -10.27
CA ARG A 138 29.16 2.20 -9.12
C ARG A 138 28.42 0.91 -9.46
N VAL A 139 27.31 1.00 -10.20
CA VAL A 139 26.56 -0.19 -10.63
C VAL A 139 27.41 -1.08 -11.54
N LYS A 140 28.21 -0.49 -12.46
CA LYS A 140 29.13 -1.24 -13.32
C LYS A 140 30.23 -1.94 -12.51
N GLU A 141 30.81 -1.24 -11.53
CA GLU A 141 31.83 -1.79 -10.64
C GLU A 141 31.28 -2.98 -9.83
N GLU A 142 30.12 -2.83 -9.19
CA GLU A 142 29.46 -3.94 -8.48
C GLU A 142 29.12 -5.11 -9.42
N ALA A 143 28.67 -4.83 -10.66
CA ALA A 143 28.41 -5.87 -11.65
C ALA A 143 29.68 -6.63 -12.05
N GLN A 144 30.83 -5.94 -12.16
CA GLN A 144 32.12 -6.58 -12.42
C GLN A 144 32.55 -7.48 -11.24
N PHE A 145 32.34 -7.03 -10.01
CA PHE A 145 32.58 -7.87 -8.82
C PHE A 145 31.66 -9.08 -8.78
N LEU A 146 30.39 -8.93 -9.14
CA LEU A 146 29.44 -10.05 -9.23
C LEU A 146 29.87 -11.09 -10.27
N VAL A 147 30.37 -10.65 -11.43
CA VAL A 147 30.84 -11.56 -12.49
C VAL A 147 32.18 -12.22 -12.12
N ALA A 148 33.09 -11.49 -11.45
CA ALA A 148 34.39 -12.01 -11.04
C ALA A 148 34.33 -12.94 -9.81
N GLY A 149 33.23 -12.89 -9.04
CA GLY A 149 32.96 -13.76 -7.90
C GLY A 149 32.25 -15.07 -8.24
N ILE A 150 32.01 -15.34 -9.53
CA ILE A 150 31.50 -16.60 -10.10
C ILE A 150 32.69 -17.33 -10.75
#